data_AF-A0A382M1G9-F1
#
_entry.id   AF-A0A382M1G9-F1
#
_cell.length_a   1.000
_cell.length_b   1.000
_cell.length_c   1.000
_cell.angle_alpha   90.00
_cell.angle_beta   90.00
_cell.angle_gamma   90.00
#
_symmetry.space_group_name_H-M   'P 1'
#
loop_
_entity.id
_entity.type
_entity.pdbx_description
1 polymer ?
#
loop_
_entity_poly.entity_id
_entity_poly.type
_entity_poly.pdbx_seq_one_letter_code
_entity_poly.pdbx_strand_id
1 'polypeptide(L)'
;IPSEDTKTKPPHILEVNHSPGTEGIEKASGKNIAKEVIQHFENFKNRIKVPEQCGYFEVVKIEPFGELVAKFDTGNSSMPTIHGKDIKVKDGKITFSHYGKIHNTKHYGKYKAVTGGGEDERWVIDLDMEFAGTIYPKVKFGVDNREDLSSDVLLNREIMSVMNVMINARRKYVVTTKFSVEEK
;
A
#
# COMPACT_ATOMS: atom_id res chain seq x y z
N ILE A 1 20.12 49.71 2.95
CA ILE A 1 20.51 50.94 3.67
C ILE A 1 20.73 52.02 2.62
N PRO A 2 20.00 53.13 2.66
CA PRO A 2 20.07 54.17 1.63
C PRO A 2 21.50 54.72 1.50
N SER A 3 21.96 54.98 0.28
CA SER A 3 23.24 55.67 0.06
C SER A 3 23.06 57.16 0.33
N GLU A 4 24.01 57.76 1.05
CA GLU A 4 24.07 59.21 1.25
C GLU A 4 24.38 59.97 -0.06
N ASP A 5 24.98 59.30 -1.06
CA ASP A 5 25.20 59.83 -2.41
C ASP A 5 24.86 58.78 -3.47
N THR A 6 23.67 58.90 -4.05
CA THR A 6 23.13 57.93 -5.03
C THR A 6 23.72 58.04 -6.42
N LYS A 7 24.52 59.08 -6.74
CA LYS A 7 25.14 59.26 -8.06
C LYS A 7 26.49 58.56 -8.18
N THR A 8 27.22 58.46 -7.07
CA THR A 8 28.60 57.91 -7.07
C THR A 8 28.73 56.64 -6.23
N LYS A 9 27.80 56.37 -5.31
CA LYS A 9 27.85 55.22 -4.41
C LYS A 9 26.53 54.44 -4.42
N PRO A 10 26.56 53.13 -4.77
CA PRO A 10 25.36 52.31 -4.69
C PRO A 10 24.93 52.14 -3.22
N PRO A 11 23.62 51.97 -2.95
CA PRO A 11 23.13 51.68 -1.61
C PRO A 11 23.68 50.35 -1.10
N HIS A 12 23.87 50.24 0.21
CA HIS A 12 24.25 48.96 0.80
C HIS A 12 23.04 48.03 0.84
N ILE A 13 23.16 46.89 0.16
CA ILE A 13 22.21 45.78 0.24
C ILE A 13 22.73 44.84 1.33
N LEU A 14 21.94 44.63 2.38
CA LEU A 14 22.24 43.61 3.38
C LEU A 14 21.59 42.32 2.92
N GLU A 15 22.38 41.43 2.33
CA GLU A 15 21.95 40.06 2.07
C GLU A 15 22.11 39.25 3.36
N VAL A 16 20.99 38.91 3.98
CA VAL A 16 20.97 38.00 5.13
C VAL A 16 20.76 36.59 4.59
N ASN A 17 21.83 35.81 4.52
CA ASN A 17 21.75 34.39 4.20
C ASN A 17 21.04 33.64 5.34
N HIS A 18 19.87 33.08 5.04
CA HIS A 18 18.94 32.56 6.06
C HIS A 18 19.18 31.10 6.45
N SER A 19 20.18 30.42 5.87
CA SER A 19 20.51 29.05 6.23
C SER A 19 21.88 28.98 6.91
N PRO A 20 21.96 28.80 8.24
CA PRO A 20 23.23 28.60 8.94
C PRO A 20 23.94 27.28 8.57
N GLY A 21 23.29 26.41 7.78
CA GLY A 21 23.79 25.05 7.52
C GLY A 21 23.86 24.22 8.81
N THR A 22 24.36 22.99 8.71
CA THR A 22 24.62 22.18 9.91
C THR A 22 25.68 22.84 10.79
N GLU A 23 26.75 23.36 10.19
CA GLU A 23 27.87 23.98 10.92
C GLU A 23 27.44 25.20 11.77
N GLY A 24 26.58 26.08 11.26
CA GLY A 24 26.10 27.23 12.02
C GLY A 24 25.14 26.85 13.14
N ILE A 25 24.31 25.81 12.96
CA ILE A 25 23.43 25.28 14.01
C ILE A 25 24.29 24.65 15.12
N GLU A 26 25.32 23.88 14.77
CA GLU A 26 26.23 23.27 15.73
C GLU A 26 27.00 24.33 16.54
N LYS A 27 27.51 25.37 15.87
CA LYS A 27 28.19 26.51 16.53
C LYS A 27 27.27 27.27 17.50
N ALA A 28 26.02 27.49 17.14
CA ALA A 28 25.07 28.23 17.98
C ALA A 28 24.49 27.37 19.12
N SER A 29 24.29 26.07 18.91
CA SER A 29 23.68 25.16 19.89
C SER A 29 24.68 24.45 20.80
N GLY A 30 25.96 24.39 20.40
CA GLY A 30 27.00 23.60 21.09
C GLY A 30 26.79 22.08 20.97
N LYS A 31 25.90 21.63 20.10
CA LYS A 31 25.56 20.21 19.89
C LYS A 31 26.12 19.71 18.56
N ASN A 32 26.34 18.41 18.47
CA ASN A 32 26.70 17.75 17.21
C ASN A 32 25.41 17.24 16.54
N ILE A 33 24.81 18.09 15.71
CA ILE A 33 23.54 17.85 15.04
C ILE A 33 23.67 16.69 14.06
N ALA A 34 24.80 16.56 13.36
CA ALA A 34 25.01 15.44 12.44
C ALA A 34 24.92 14.08 13.17
N LYS A 35 25.55 13.98 14.34
CA LYS A 35 25.50 12.79 15.20
C LYS A 35 24.09 12.52 15.71
N GLU A 36 23.37 13.54 16.17
CA GLU A 36 21.99 13.37 16.66
C GLU A 36 21.06 12.86 15.55
N VAL A 37 21.19 13.37 14.32
CA VAL A 37 20.42 12.89 13.16
C VAL A 37 20.75 11.43 12.85
N ILE A 38 22.03 11.05 12.82
CA ILE A 38 22.44 9.66 12.60
C ILE A 38 21.85 8.76 13.68
N GLN A 39 22.01 9.10 14.96
CA GLN A 39 21.49 8.34 16.09
C GLN A 39 19.95 8.24 16.08
N HIS A 40 19.27 9.29 15.64
CA HIS A 40 17.82 9.25 15.46
C HIS A 40 17.42 8.19 14.43
N PHE A 41 18.10 8.12 13.30
CA PHE A 41 17.83 7.14 12.24
C PHE A 41 18.50 5.77 12.46
N GLU A 42 19.40 5.60 13.44
CA GLU A 42 19.85 4.28 13.91
C GLU A 42 18.66 3.45 14.41
N ASN A 43 17.67 4.09 15.04
CA ASN A 43 16.41 3.45 15.37
C ASN A 43 15.55 3.24 14.10
N PHE A 44 15.38 1.99 13.68
CA PHE A 44 14.60 1.62 12.50
C PHE A 44 13.15 2.15 12.52
N LYS A 45 12.56 2.33 13.71
CA LYS A 45 11.20 2.87 13.85
C LYS A 45 11.06 4.30 13.33
N ASN A 46 12.16 5.05 13.30
CA ASN A 46 12.19 6.42 12.80
C ASN A 46 12.40 6.49 11.27
N ARG A 47 12.68 5.34 10.61
CA ARG A 47 12.86 5.26 9.16
C ARG A 47 11.51 5.11 8.46
N ILE A 48 10.70 6.15 8.53
CA ILE A 48 9.39 6.20 7.88
C ILE A 48 9.60 6.45 6.39
N LYS A 49 9.33 5.43 5.56
CA LYS A 49 9.33 5.58 4.11
C LYS A 49 8.08 6.32 3.67
N VAL A 50 8.23 7.24 2.72
CA VAL A 50 7.08 7.88 2.08
C VAL A 50 6.32 6.82 1.29
N PRO A 51 5.00 6.67 1.48
CA PRO A 51 4.22 5.70 0.71
C PRO A 51 4.16 6.07 -0.77
N GLU A 52 4.20 5.06 -1.63
CA GLU A 52 4.02 5.26 -3.08
C GLU A 52 2.54 5.39 -3.43
N GLN A 53 2.21 6.29 -4.35
CA GLN A 53 0.83 6.50 -4.75
C GLN A 53 0.38 5.41 -5.75
N CYS A 54 -0.73 4.73 -5.48
CA CYS A 54 -1.40 3.84 -6.42
C CYS A 54 -2.88 4.20 -6.62
N GLY A 55 -3.52 3.62 -7.62
CA GLY A 55 -4.94 3.79 -7.89
C GLY A 55 -5.82 2.96 -6.94
N TYR A 56 -7.11 3.30 -6.86
CA TYR A 56 -8.06 2.51 -6.07
C TYR A 56 -8.43 1.17 -6.72
N PHE A 57 -8.10 1.00 -8.01
CA PHE A 57 -7.97 -0.29 -8.67
C PHE A 57 -6.56 -0.41 -9.23
N GLU A 58 -5.96 -1.58 -9.05
CA GLU A 58 -4.70 -1.98 -9.69
C GLU A 58 -4.78 -3.46 -10.10
N VAL A 59 -3.88 -3.88 -10.98
CA VAL A 59 -3.68 -5.29 -11.32
C VAL A 59 -2.68 -5.88 -10.32
N VAL A 60 -3.03 -7.02 -9.74
CA VAL A 60 -2.13 -7.83 -8.91
C VAL A 60 -2.05 -9.22 -9.50
N LYS A 61 -0.90 -9.86 -9.39
CA LYS A 61 -0.77 -11.27 -9.77
C LYS A 61 -0.98 -12.12 -8.52
N ILE A 62 -1.89 -13.08 -8.58
CA ILE A 62 -2.14 -14.03 -7.48
C ILE A 62 -1.93 -15.43 -8.03
N GLU A 63 -0.98 -16.17 -7.46
CA GLU A 63 -0.78 -17.57 -7.84
C GLU A 63 -1.85 -18.46 -7.17
N PRO A 64 -2.48 -19.40 -7.90
CA PRO A 64 -2.21 -19.81 -9.29
C PRO A 64 -3.15 -19.15 -10.34
N PHE A 65 -3.84 -18.06 -9.98
CA PHE A 65 -4.89 -17.44 -10.80
C PHE A 65 -4.37 -16.45 -11.86
N GLY A 66 -3.11 -16.03 -11.75
CA GLY A 66 -2.53 -15.05 -12.67
C GLY A 66 -2.91 -13.62 -12.30
N GLU A 67 -3.02 -12.76 -13.30
CA GLU A 67 -3.31 -11.34 -13.09
C GLU A 67 -4.80 -11.08 -12.87
N LEU A 68 -5.11 -10.36 -11.80
CA LEU A 68 -6.47 -10.06 -11.36
C LEU A 68 -6.60 -8.57 -11.04
N VAL A 69 -7.78 -8.02 -11.30
CA VAL A 69 -8.10 -6.66 -10.85
C VAL A 69 -8.39 -6.69 -9.35
N ALA A 70 -7.62 -5.93 -8.59
CA ALA A 70 -7.80 -5.72 -7.16
C ALA A 70 -8.31 -4.31 -6.86
N LYS A 71 -9.34 -4.24 -6.00
CA LYS A 71 -9.75 -2.98 -5.37
C LYS A 71 -8.95 -2.79 -4.09
N PHE A 72 -8.29 -1.64 -3.99
CA PHE A 72 -7.57 -1.23 -2.79
C PHE A 72 -8.55 -0.45 -1.92
N ASP A 73 -9.20 -1.15 -0.98
CA ASP A 73 -10.23 -0.59 -0.11
C ASP A 73 -9.71 -0.19 1.28
N THR A 74 -9.42 1.10 1.46
CA THR A 74 -8.92 1.64 2.73
C THR A 74 -9.93 1.53 3.87
N GLY A 75 -11.22 1.33 3.56
CA GLY A 75 -12.29 1.08 4.52
C GLY A 75 -12.38 -0.38 4.97
N ASN A 76 -11.71 -1.30 4.28
CA ASN A 76 -11.66 -2.71 4.69
C ASN A 76 -10.63 -2.90 5.82
N SER A 77 -11.13 -2.98 7.06
CA SER A 77 -10.36 -3.32 8.26
C SER A 77 -10.29 -4.81 8.56
N SER A 78 -11.07 -5.63 7.84
CA SER A 78 -11.06 -7.09 7.96
C SER A 78 -9.95 -7.68 7.08
N MET A 79 -10.06 -8.93 6.64
CA MET A 79 -9.05 -9.57 5.79
C MET A 79 -9.18 -9.19 4.31
N PRO A 80 -8.09 -9.29 3.52
CA PRO A 80 -8.18 -9.35 2.07
C PRO A 80 -9.15 -10.46 1.64
N THR A 81 -9.84 -10.29 0.52
CA THR A 81 -10.80 -11.26 0.01
C THR A 81 -10.56 -11.54 -1.47
N ILE A 82 -10.65 -12.81 -1.86
CA ILE A 82 -10.59 -13.26 -3.25
C ILE A 82 -11.92 -13.91 -3.66
N HIS A 83 -12.28 -13.74 -4.92
CA HIS A 83 -13.43 -14.36 -5.53
C HIS A 83 -13.31 -15.90 -5.53
N GLY A 84 -14.34 -16.59 -5.07
CA GLY A 84 -14.53 -18.01 -5.30
C GLY A 84 -16.01 -18.37 -5.33
N LYS A 85 -16.39 -19.28 -6.23
CA LYS A 85 -17.73 -19.85 -6.35
C LYS A 85 -17.76 -21.29 -5.90
N ASP A 86 -18.96 -21.81 -5.67
CA ASP A 86 -19.20 -23.22 -5.34
C ASP A 86 -18.32 -23.72 -4.18
N ILE A 87 -18.16 -22.88 -3.16
CA ILE A 87 -17.25 -23.12 -2.04
C ILE A 87 -17.71 -24.35 -1.26
N LYS A 88 -16.86 -25.38 -1.22
CA LYS A 88 -17.08 -26.62 -0.49
C LYS A 88 -15.88 -26.90 0.41
N VAL A 89 -16.14 -27.30 1.65
CA VAL A 89 -15.09 -27.66 2.61
C VAL A 89 -15.28 -29.09 3.06
N LYS A 90 -14.22 -29.90 2.92
CA LYS A 90 -14.20 -31.30 3.31
C LYS A 90 -12.77 -31.70 3.71
N ASP A 91 -12.64 -32.45 4.81
CA ASP A 91 -11.37 -33.03 5.26
C ASP A 91 -10.21 -32.02 5.40
N GLY A 92 -10.51 -30.82 5.92
CA GLY A 92 -9.51 -29.75 6.13
C GLY A 92 -9.06 -29.04 4.84
N LYS A 93 -9.72 -29.32 3.72
CA LYS A 93 -9.48 -28.68 2.42
C LYS A 93 -10.70 -27.91 1.97
N ILE A 94 -10.45 -26.79 1.31
CA ILE A 94 -11.44 -25.98 0.63
C ILE A 94 -11.30 -26.18 -0.87
N THR A 95 -12.44 -26.33 -1.54
CA THR A 95 -12.55 -26.38 -2.99
C THR A 95 -13.48 -25.27 -3.44
N PHE A 96 -13.06 -24.48 -4.42
CA PHE A 96 -13.88 -23.41 -5.01
C PHE A 96 -13.52 -23.24 -6.48
N SER A 97 -14.43 -22.68 -7.26
CA SER A 97 -14.20 -22.30 -8.66
C SER A 97 -13.79 -20.84 -8.75
N HIS A 98 -12.73 -20.56 -9.51
CA HIS A 98 -12.30 -19.21 -9.87
C HIS A 98 -12.09 -19.19 -11.38
N TYR A 99 -12.83 -18.34 -12.10
CA TYR A 99 -12.83 -18.31 -13.58
C TYR A 99 -13.05 -19.69 -14.23
N GLY A 100 -14.00 -20.47 -13.70
CA GLY A 100 -14.31 -21.81 -14.22
C GLY A 100 -13.25 -22.88 -13.90
N LYS A 101 -12.13 -22.50 -13.28
CA LYS A 101 -11.09 -23.42 -12.81
C LYS A 101 -11.35 -23.81 -11.37
N ILE A 102 -11.38 -25.11 -11.09
CA ILE A 102 -11.52 -25.63 -9.74
C ILE A 102 -10.17 -25.55 -9.04
N HIS A 103 -10.14 -24.86 -7.90
CA HIS A 103 -8.99 -24.78 -7.02
C HIS A 103 -9.26 -25.57 -5.73
N ASN A 104 -8.31 -26.39 -5.32
CA ASN A 104 -8.38 -27.19 -4.09
C ASN A 104 -7.12 -26.93 -3.26
N THR A 105 -7.31 -26.40 -2.05
CA THR A 105 -6.21 -26.04 -1.15
C THR A 105 -6.58 -26.26 0.31
N LYS A 106 -5.59 -26.14 1.20
CA LYS A 106 -5.82 -26.15 2.65
C LYS A 106 -6.46 -24.83 3.08
N HIS A 107 -7.33 -24.88 4.08
CA HIS A 107 -7.83 -23.67 4.74
C HIS A 107 -7.21 -23.52 6.14
N TYR A 108 -7.18 -22.29 6.64
CA TYR A 108 -6.57 -21.93 7.94
C TYR A 108 -7.60 -21.47 8.97
N GLY A 109 -8.85 -21.87 8.78
CA GLY A 109 -9.97 -21.54 9.65
C GLY A 109 -10.91 -20.55 8.99
N LYS A 110 -11.78 -19.96 9.80
CA LYS A 110 -12.73 -18.95 9.38
C LYS A 110 -12.47 -17.64 10.11
N TYR A 111 -12.92 -16.55 9.50
CA TYR A 111 -13.12 -15.28 10.20
C TYR A 111 -14.53 -14.76 9.92
N LYS A 112 -15.00 -13.90 10.82
CA LYS A 112 -16.24 -13.17 10.64
C LYS A 112 -15.94 -11.82 10.00
N ALA A 113 -16.47 -11.61 8.80
CA ALA A 113 -16.51 -10.31 8.15
C ALA A 113 -17.79 -9.59 8.59
N VAL A 114 -17.67 -8.38 9.14
CA VAL A 114 -18.82 -7.51 9.39
C VAL A 114 -18.98 -6.61 8.18
N THR A 115 -20.12 -6.75 7.50
CA THR A 115 -20.46 -5.96 6.31
C THR A 115 -21.70 -5.11 6.58
N GLY A 116 -22.03 -4.20 5.67
CA GLY A 116 -23.29 -3.44 5.75
C GLY A 116 -24.55 -4.33 5.73
N GLY A 117 -24.43 -5.57 5.24
CA GLY A 117 -25.52 -6.57 5.22
C GLY A 117 -25.54 -7.52 6.43
N GLY A 118 -24.61 -7.37 7.38
CA GLY A 118 -24.51 -8.24 8.56
C GLY A 118 -23.17 -8.98 8.67
N GLU A 119 -23.14 -9.99 9.54
CA GLU A 119 -21.98 -10.88 9.73
C GLU A 119 -21.97 -11.99 8.68
N ASP A 120 -20.80 -12.22 8.08
CA ASP A 120 -20.55 -13.28 7.11
C ASP A 120 -19.30 -14.08 7.51
N GLU A 121 -19.37 -15.40 7.45
CA GLU A 121 -18.27 -16.30 7.81
C GLU A 121 -17.49 -16.77 6.58
N ARG A 122 -16.22 -16.40 6.49
CA ARG A 122 -15.37 -16.71 5.33
C ARG A 122 -14.22 -17.60 5.70
N TRP A 123 -13.96 -18.60 4.85
CA TRP A 123 -12.79 -19.47 4.96
C TRP A 123 -11.53 -18.75 4.51
N VAL A 124 -10.43 -19.00 5.21
CA VAL A 124 -9.12 -18.37 4.95
C VAL A 124 -8.20 -19.33 4.22
N ILE A 125 -7.56 -18.85 3.16
CA ILE A 125 -6.49 -19.54 2.40
C ILE A 125 -5.23 -18.69 2.35
N ASP A 126 -4.08 -19.32 2.08
CA ASP A 126 -2.83 -18.63 1.80
C ASP A 126 -2.63 -18.58 0.28
N LEU A 127 -2.28 -17.41 -0.26
CA LEU A 127 -1.93 -17.20 -1.66
C LEU A 127 -0.68 -16.33 -1.76
N ASP A 128 0.14 -16.58 -2.78
CA ASP A 128 1.26 -15.70 -3.10
C ASP A 128 0.73 -14.59 -4.02
N MET A 129 0.97 -13.34 -3.61
CA MET A 129 0.54 -12.15 -4.33
C MET A 129 1.77 -11.36 -4.79
N GLU A 130 1.77 -10.88 -6.02
CA GLU A 130 2.78 -9.97 -6.54
C GLU A 130 2.13 -8.65 -6.95
N PHE A 131 2.76 -7.55 -6.55
CA PHE A 131 2.36 -6.20 -6.92
C PHE A 131 3.60 -5.33 -7.14
N ALA A 132 3.64 -4.60 -8.26
CA ALA A 132 4.75 -3.71 -8.63
C ALA A 132 6.14 -4.40 -8.57
N GLY A 133 6.23 -5.67 -8.99
CA GLY A 133 7.46 -6.46 -8.99
C GLY A 133 7.91 -6.99 -7.61
N THR A 134 7.13 -6.75 -6.55
CA THR A 134 7.39 -7.30 -5.22
C THR A 134 6.46 -8.47 -4.94
N ILE A 135 7.03 -9.61 -4.53
CA ILE A 135 6.29 -10.82 -4.14
C ILE A 135 6.02 -10.79 -2.63
N TYR A 136 4.76 -10.98 -2.27
CA TYR A 136 4.22 -11.13 -0.92
C TYR A 136 3.75 -12.57 -0.75
N PRO A 137 4.58 -13.45 -0.15
CA PRO A 137 4.23 -14.86 -0.01
C PRO A 137 3.22 -15.08 1.11
N LYS A 138 2.36 -16.09 0.95
CA LYS A 138 1.41 -16.57 1.97
C LYS A 138 0.51 -15.46 2.56
N VAL A 139 0.04 -14.56 1.70
CA VAL A 139 -0.97 -13.58 2.08
C VAL A 139 -2.28 -14.31 2.37
N LYS A 140 -2.91 -14.00 3.50
CA LYS A 140 -4.17 -14.61 3.89
C LYS A 140 -5.34 -13.92 3.20
N PHE A 141 -6.10 -14.70 2.44
CA PHE A 141 -7.32 -14.26 1.78
C PHE A 141 -8.53 -15.00 2.31
N GLY A 142 -9.60 -14.27 2.59
CA GLY A 142 -10.94 -14.82 2.67
C GLY A 142 -11.44 -15.22 1.29
N VAL A 143 -12.10 -16.38 1.19
CA VAL A 143 -12.78 -16.80 -0.04
C VAL A 143 -14.26 -16.43 0.08
N ASP A 144 -14.74 -15.65 -0.90
CA ASP A 144 -16.12 -15.16 -0.95
C ASP A 144 -16.64 -15.10 -2.39
N ASN A 145 -17.96 -15.18 -2.57
CA ASN A 145 -18.54 -14.93 -3.88
C ASN A 145 -18.60 -13.43 -4.15
N ARG A 146 -17.93 -13.00 -5.21
CA ARG A 146 -17.74 -11.60 -5.61
C ARG A 146 -18.17 -11.34 -7.05
N GLU A 147 -18.99 -12.24 -7.61
CA GLU A 147 -19.41 -12.18 -9.02
C GLU A 147 -20.11 -10.86 -9.37
N ASP A 148 -20.95 -10.35 -8.46
CA ASP A 148 -21.68 -9.10 -8.63
C ASP A 148 -20.86 -7.85 -8.23
N LEU A 149 -19.57 -8.03 -7.91
CA LEU A 149 -18.70 -6.95 -7.47
C LEU A 149 -17.73 -6.50 -8.57
N SER A 150 -17.21 -5.29 -8.40
CA SER A 150 -16.33 -4.63 -9.38
C SER A 150 -14.89 -5.16 -9.41
N SER A 151 -14.53 -6.09 -8.53
CA SER A 151 -13.22 -6.76 -8.51
C SER A 151 -13.27 -8.15 -7.91
N ASP A 152 -12.42 -9.02 -8.45
CA ASP A 152 -12.22 -10.36 -7.92
C ASP A 152 -11.43 -10.33 -6.62
N VAL A 153 -10.58 -9.32 -6.44
CA VAL A 153 -9.75 -9.15 -5.26
C VAL A 153 -10.12 -7.86 -4.53
N LEU A 154 -10.25 -7.95 -3.21
CA LEU A 154 -10.40 -6.81 -2.30
C LEU A 154 -9.23 -6.81 -1.33
N LEU A 155 -8.36 -5.81 -1.41
CA LEU A 155 -7.23 -5.66 -0.51
C LEU A 155 -7.61 -4.77 0.67
N ASN A 156 -7.18 -5.17 1.87
CA ASN A 156 -7.46 -4.50 3.12
C ASN A 156 -6.37 -3.47 3.48
N ARG A 157 -6.61 -2.71 4.54
CA ARG A 157 -5.64 -1.72 5.04
C ARG A 157 -4.32 -2.33 5.50
N GLU A 158 -4.32 -3.57 6.01
CA GLU A 158 -3.10 -4.25 6.48
C GLU A 158 -2.13 -4.51 5.33
N ILE A 159 -2.60 -5.14 4.24
CA ILE A 159 -1.73 -5.43 3.10
C ILE A 159 -1.25 -4.13 2.43
N MET A 160 -2.07 -3.07 2.40
CA MET A 160 -1.62 -1.75 1.92
C MET A 160 -0.50 -1.15 2.76
N SER A 161 -0.56 -1.34 4.08
CA SER A 161 0.49 -0.92 5.00
C SER A 161 1.79 -1.69 4.74
N VAL A 162 1.68 -3.01 4.48
CA VAL A 162 2.83 -3.86 4.11
C VAL A 162 3.44 -3.45 2.77
N MET A 163 2.59 -3.12 1.78
CA MET A 163 3.03 -2.61 0.47
C MET A 163 3.56 -1.17 0.55
N ASN A 164 3.31 -0.45 1.65
CA ASN A 164 3.65 0.96 1.83
C ASN A 164 3.09 1.86 0.72
N VAL A 165 1.77 1.77 0.48
CA VAL A 165 1.07 2.52 -0.58
C VAL A 165 0.07 3.55 -0.04
N MET A 166 -0.17 4.60 -0.83
CA MET A 166 -1.22 5.59 -0.63
C MET A 166 -2.22 5.54 -1.79
N ILE A 167 -3.51 5.46 -1.47
CA ILE A 167 -4.55 5.27 -2.49
C ILE A 167 -5.03 6.61 -3.05
N ASN A 168 -4.93 6.77 -4.37
CA ASN A 168 -5.55 7.86 -5.11
C ASN A 168 -6.98 7.47 -5.52
N ALA A 169 -7.97 7.96 -4.78
CA ALA A 169 -9.38 7.69 -5.05
C ALA A 169 -9.89 8.27 -6.40
N ARG A 170 -9.16 9.20 -7.04
CA ARG A 170 -9.54 9.81 -8.32
C ARG A 170 -9.09 8.98 -9.52
N ARG A 171 -8.13 8.06 -9.35
CA ARG A 171 -7.48 7.34 -10.46
C ARG A 171 -7.52 5.83 -10.27
N LYS A 172 -7.78 5.10 -11.35
CA LYS A 172 -7.51 3.66 -11.46
C LYS A 172 -6.18 3.47 -12.18
N TYR A 173 -5.48 2.37 -11.90
CA TYR A 173 -4.31 1.92 -12.65
C TYR A 173 -3.23 3.01 -12.75
N VAL A 174 -2.69 3.41 -11.59
CA VAL A 174 -1.63 4.42 -11.50
C VAL A 174 -0.26 3.76 -11.64
N VAL A 175 -0.10 2.59 -11.03
CA VAL A 175 1.15 1.81 -11.05
C VAL A 175 1.10 0.74 -12.15
N THR A 176 -0.07 0.15 -12.38
CA THR A 176 -0.25 -0.98 -13.31
C THR A 176 -1.12 -0.60 -14.50
N THR A 177 -1.29 -1.53 -15.45
CA THR A 177 -2.14 -1.33 -16.63
C THR A 177 -3.19 -2.43 -16.73
N LYS A 178 -4.47 -2.08 -16.89
CA LYS A 178 -5.57 -3.06 -17.07
C LYS A 178 -5.40 -3.98 -18.28
N PHE A 179 -4.70 -3.52 -19.34
CA PHE A 179 -4.56 -4.25 -20.61
C PHE A 179 -3.92 -5.64 -20.52
N SER A 180 -3.33 -5.98 -19.38
CA SER A 180 -2.72 -7.28 -19.13
C SER A 180 -3.72 -8.34 -18.62
N VAL A 181 -4.94 -7.93 -18.25
CA VAL A 181 -6.03 -8.83 -17.83
C VAL A 181 -6.97 -9.05 -19.01
N GLU A 182 -7.13 -10.29 -19.47
CA GLU A 182 -8.14 -10.65 -20.47
C GLU A 182 -9.53 -10.22 -19.97
N GLU A 183 -10.28 -9.48 -20.80
CA GLU A 183 -11.65 -9.09 -20.45
C GLU A 183 -12.57 -10.33 -20.48
N LYS A 184 -13.47 -10.38 -19.49
CA LYS A 184 -14.47 -11.45 -19.30
C LYS A 184 -15.30 -11.74 -20.55
#